data_AF-A0A7E6EI16-F1
#
_entry.id   AF-A0A7E6EI16-F1
#
_cell.length_a   1.000
_cell.length_b   1.000
_cell.length_c   1.000
_cell.angle_alpha   90.00
_cell.angle_beta   90.00
_cell.angle_gamma   90.00
#
_symmetry.space_group_name_H-M   'P 1'
#
loop_
_entity.id
_entity.type
_entity.pdbx_description
1 polymer ?
#
loop_
_entity_poly.entity_id
_entity_poly.type
_entity_poly.pdbx_seq_one_letter_code
_entity_poly.pdbx_strand_id
1 'polypeptide(L)'
;MIVWFIPTYKETHVPPNASWFYKSLEDSAFDFRFPKDMFKNISFFVVGLGDSTYKNTFCHSSEQVDSWLSLLGLIRVCNLIKIDMADQVRSETSIGSFLDFLIKMSKNDFSPLIESKTISNQAKDSNHGQKRENLQESKGKDKKIVDIEDLGKIVDKPTPSGVKPEMMSAQIRQNLQKQGYKLVGSHSGVKLCRWTKAMLRGRGGCYKHSFYGIGSHQCMEATPSLACANKCVFCWRYLGCLSE
;
A
#
# COMPACT_ATOMS: atom_id res chain seq x y z
N MET A 1 18.37 14.14 0.95
CA MET A 1 17.61 15.38 1.19
C MET A 1 17.04 15.88 -0.13
N ILE A 2 15.75 16.20 -0.18
CA ILE A 2 15.07 16.76 -1.35
C ILE A 2 14.64 18.20 -1.05
N VAL A 3 14.94 19.13 -1.95
CA VAL A 3 14.50 20.52 -1.86
C VAL A 3 13.44 20.79 -2.93
N TRP A 4 12.28 21.30 -2.52
CA TRP A 4 11.16 21.60 -3.39
C TRP A 4 11.01 23.11 -3.57
N PHE A 5 10.99 23.58 -4.81
CA PHE A 5 10.66 24.97 -5.15
C PHE A 5 9.26 25.01 -5.75
N ILE A 6 8.32 25.62 -5.03
CA ILE A 6 6.89 25.59 -5.37
C ILE A 6 6.42 27.01 -5.66
N PRO A 7 6.21 27.38 -6.94
CA PRO A 7 5.54 28.61 -7.29
C PRO A 7 4.03 28.48 -7.09
N THR A 8 3.41 29.53 -6.57
CA THR A 8 1.95 29.67 -6.51
C THR A 8 1.47 30.43 -7.75
N TYR A 9 0.52 29.88 -8.51
CA TYR A 9 0.08 30.42 -9.79
C TYR A 9 -1.44 30.67 -9.81
N LYS A 10 -1.88 31.93 -9.74
CA LYS A 10 -3.30 32.39 -9.73
C LYS A 10 -4.18 31.74 -8.66
N GLU A 11 -4.60 32.55 -7.69
CA GLU A 11 -5.70 32.35 -6.70
C GLU A 11 -5.81 31.01 -5.95
N THR A 12 -4.92 30.03 -6.14
CA THR A 12 -4.71 28.76 -5.39
C THR A 12 -4.10 27.67 -6.27
N HIS A 13 -4.01 27.90 -7.58
CA HIS A 13 -3.59 26.86 -8.51
C HIS A 13 -2.07 26.75 -8.64
N VAL A 14 -1.67 25.57 -9.07
CA VAL A 14 -0.29 25.24 -9.42
C VAL A 14 -0.14 25.34 -10.93
N PRO A 15 1.08 25.54 -11.44
CA PRO A 15 1.32 25.55 -12.87
C PRO A 15 0.67 24.35 -13.59
N PRO A 16 0.01 24.54 -14.76
CA PRO A 16 -0.74 23.47 -15.43
C PRO A 16 0.09 22.22 -15.75
N ASN A 17 1.38 22.42 -16.07
CA ASN A 17 2.34 21.35 -16.31
C ASN A 17 2.59 20.48 -15.07
N ALA A 18 2.41 21.02 -13.87
CA ALA A 18 2.61 20.32 -12.61
C ALA A 18 1.30 19.83 -11.97
N SER A 19 0.13 20.19 -12.50
CA SER A 19 -1.17 19.84 -11.91
C SER A 19 -1.34 18.34 -11.62
N TRP A 20 -0.87 17.46 -12.52
CA TRP A 20 -0.91 16.02 -12.31
C TRP A 20 -0.11 15.56 -11.09
N PHE A 21 1.02 16.22 -10.80
CA PHE A 21 1.91 15.89 -9.70
C PHE A 21 1.29 16.25 -8.36
N TYR A 22 0.70 17.46 -8.24
CA TYR A 22 0.00 17.87 -7.02
C TYR A 22 -1.20 16.97 -6.74
N LYS A 23 -1.97 16.62 -7.78
CA LYS A 23 -3.08 15.67 -7.65
C LYS A 23 -2.61 14.29 -7.19
N SER A 24 -1.51 13.79 -7.77
CA SER A 24 -0.93 12.50 -7.36
C SER A 24 -0.43 12.53 -5.91
N LEU A 25 0.16 13.65 -5.49
CA LEU A 25 0.62 13.87 -4.11
C LEU A 25 -0.56 13.92 -3.13
N GLU A 26 -1.60 14.67 -3.46
CA GLU A 26 -2.84 14.78 -2.68
C GLU A 26 -3.50 13.41 -2.53
N ASP A 27 -3.70 12.70 -3.64
CA ASP A 27 -4.26 11.36 -3.66
C ASP A 27 -3.42 10.41 -2.79
N SER A 28 -2.08 10.46 -2.92
CA SER A 28 -1.19 9.62 -2.11
C SER A 28 -1.20 9.98 -0.62
N ALA A 29 -1.35 11.26 -0.30
CA ALA A 29 -1.39 11.76 1.08
C ALA A 29 -2.68 11.33 1.80
N PHE A 30 -3.80 11.20 1.10
CA PHE A 30 -5.09 10.80 1.69
C PHE A 30 -5.50 9.35 1.41
N ASP A 31 -4.86 8.64 0.48
CA ASP A 31 -5.12 7.22 0.26
C ASP A 31 -4.62 6.38 1.45
N PHE A 32 -5.51 5.57 2.01
CA PHE A 32 -5.23 4.63 3.09
C PHE A 32 -4.43 3.41 2.63
N ARG A 33 -4.46 3.09 1.33
CA ARG A 33 -3.72 1.98 0.73
C ARG A 33 -2.25 2.31 0.56
N PHE A 34 -1.91 3.60 0.58
CA PHE A 34 -0.54 4.06 0.43
C PHE A 34 0.19 4.00 1.78
N PRO A 35 1.26 3.19 1.93
CA PRO A 35 2.02 3.12 3.18
C PRO A 35 2.67 4.47 3.50
N LYS A 36 2.27 5.08 4.63
CA LYS A 36 2.86 6.35 5.12
C LYS A 36 4.30 6.21 5.62
N ASP A 37 4.80 4.97 5.65
CA ASP A 37 6.15 4.64 6.06
C ASP A 37 7.14 4.61 4.89
N MET A 38 6.65 4.75 3.66
CA MET A 38 7.45 4.57 2.44
C MET A 38 8.64 5.54 2.36
N PHE A 39 8.51 6.74 2.93
CA PHE A 39 9.49 7.81 2.79
C PHE A 39 10.19 8.20 4.10
N LYS A 40 10.17 7.34 5.12
CA LYS A 40 10.75 7.59 6.46
C LYS A 40 12.23 8.02 6.46
N ASN A 41 13.00 7.60 5.45
CA ASN A 41 14.44 7.91 5.36
C ASN A 41 14.73 9.12 4.45
N ILE A 42 13.70 9.79 3.95
CA ILE A 42 13.85 10.94 3.05
C ILE A 42 13.60 12.22 3.84
N SER A 43 14.67 13.00 3.98
CA SER A 43 14.57 14.37 4.48
C SER A 43 14.13 15.32 3.36
N PHE A 44 13.23 16.23 3.67
CA PHE A 44 12.73 17.22 2.73
C PHE A 44 12.70 18.63 3.30
N PHE A 45 12.70 19.58 2.37
CA PHE A 45 12.53 20.99 2.63
C PHE A 45 11.75 21.64 1.48
N VAL A 46 10.84 22.57 1.80
CA VAL A 46 9.99 23.26 0.82
C VAL A 46 10.24 24.77 0.87
N VAL A 47 10.44 25.35 -0.32
CA VAL A 47 10.51 26.79 -0.57
C VAL A 47 9.29 27.18 -1.39
N GLY A 48 8.42 28.00 -0.81
CA GLY A 48 7.30 28.60 -1.52
C GLY A 48 7.68 29.91 -2.17
N LEU A 49 7.48 30.00 -3.49
CA LEU A 49 7.61 31.25 -4.25
C LEU A 49 6.20 31.82 -4.43
N GLY A 50 6.01 33.04 -3.94
CA GLY A 50 4.72 33.71 -4.02
C GLY A 50 4.89 35.22 -4.12
N ASP A 51 3.77 35.89 -4.30
CA ASP A 51 3.67 37.34 -4.36
C ASP A 51 2.65 37.78 -3.30
N SER A 52 3.09 38.60 -2.34
CA SER A 52 2.26 39.04 -1.22
C SER A 52 1.07 39.91 -1.63
N THR A 53 1.06 40.45 -2.85
CA THR A 53 -0.06 41.18 -3.45
C THR A 53 -1.33 40.33 -3.48
N TYR A 54 -1.19 39.00 -3.54
CA TYR A 54 -2.28 38.03 -3.54
C TYR A 54 -2.80 37.65 -2.14
N LYS A 55 -2.37 38.36 -1.08
CA LYS A 55 -2.83 38.31 0.33
C LYS A 55 -3.25 36.90 0.81
N ASN A 56 -4.52 36.55 0.63
CA ASN A 56 -5.14 35.30 1.13
C ASN A 56 -4.63 34.03 0.44
N THR A 57 -3.94 34.15 -0.69
CA THR A 57 -3.44 33.00 -1.47
C THR A 57 -1.90 32.95 -1.51
N PHE A 58 -1.23 33.77 -0.69
CA PHE A 58 0.22 33.83 -0.64
C PHE A 58 0.85 32.51 -0.16
N CYS A 59 1.54 31.83 -1.08
CA CYS A 59 2.23 30.55 -0.86
C CYS A 59 1.34 29.40 -0.40
N HIS A 60 0.04 29.43 -0.71
CA HIS A 60 -0.90 28.42 -0.23
C HIS A 60 -0.58 27.01 -0.77
N SER A 61 -0.20 26.90 -2.05
CA SER A 61 0.17 25.62 -2.66
C SER A 61 1.40 24.99 -1.98
N SER A 62 2.32 25.81 -1.48
CA SER A 62 3.52 25.34 -0.79
C SER A 62 3.21 24.82 0.62
N GLU A 63 2.25 25.43 1.32
CA GLU A 63 1.74 24.95 2.62
C GLU A 63 1.04 23.60 2.49
N GLN A 64 0.24 23.43 1.43
CA GLN A 64 -0.44 22.16 1.14
C GLN A 64 0.57 21.04 0.91
N VAL A 65 1.57 21.27 0.04
CA VAL A 65 2.60 20.25 -0.22
C VAL A 65 3.44 19.95 1.00
N ASP A 66 3.83 20.96 1.78
CA ASP A 66 4.55 20.75 3.03
C ASP A 66 3.76 19.88 4.02
N SER A 67 2.44 20.07 4.09
CA SER A 67 1.53 19.24 4.91
C SER A 67 1.43 17.81 4.37
N TRP A 68 1.27 17.64 3.06
CA TRP A 68 1.17 16.32 2.42
C TRP A 68 2.46 15.52 2.54
N LEU A 69 3.62 16.14 2.38
CA LEU A 69 4.92 15.48 2.54
C LEU A 69 5.14 15.03 3.99
N SER A 70 4.74 15.84 4.97
CA SER A 70 4.75 15.42 6.38
C SER A 70 3.80 14.24 6.64
N LEU A 71 2.61 14.22 6.03
CA LEU A 71 1.67 13.09 6.13
C LEU A 71 2.21 11.80 5.51
N LEU A 72 3.01 11.92 4.45
CA LEU A 72 3.67 10.80 3.77
C LEU A 72 4.90 10.24 4.53
N GLY A 73 5.17 10.77 5.73
CA GLY A 73 6.23 10.29 6.62
C GLY A 73 7.63 10.78 6.24
N LEU A 74 7.76 11.81 5.40
CA LEU A 74 9.05 12.43 5.12
C LEU A 74 9.50 13.25 6.33
N ILE A 75 10.82 13.30 6.52
CA ILE A 75 11.43 14.05 7.61
C ILE A 75 11.59 15.52 7.23
N ARG A 76 10.85 16.41 7.89
CA ARG A 76 11.00 17.86 7.69
C ARG A 76 12.31 18.34 8.32
N VAL A 77 13.12 19.02 7.52
CA VAL A 77 14.41 19.57 7.94
C VAL A 77 14.26 20.96 8.55
N CYS A 78 13.42 21.79 7.95
CA CYS A 78 13.08 23.12 8.43
C CYS A 78 11.69 23.51 7.99
N ASN A 79 11.14 24.51 8.67
CA ASN A 79 9.82 25.05 8.38
C ASN A 79 9.80 25.67 6.97
N LEU A 80 8.63 25.63 6.34
CA LEU A 80 8.38 26.23 5.03
C LEU A 80 8.93 27.66 4.95
N ILE A 81 9.86 27.90 4.04
CA ILE A 81 10.34 29.25 3.73
C ILE A 81 9.47 29.82 2.63
N LYS A 82 8.90 31.00 2.86
CA LYS A 82 8.11 31.73 1.87
C LYS A 82 8.93 32.90 1.35
N ILE A 83 9.19 32.93 0.05
CA ILE A 83 9.88 34.03 -0.62
C ILE A 83 8.82 34.87 -1.32
N ASP A 84 8.78 36.14 -0.95
CA ASP A 84 7.93 37.15 -1.58
C ASP A 84 8.66 37.79 -2.75
N MET A 85 8.08 37.72 -3.95
CA MET A 85 8.61 38.32 -5.17
C MET A 85 8.23 39.80 -5.34
N ALA A 86 7.22 40.29 -4.61
CA ALA A 86 6.81 41.70 -4.70
C ALA A 86 7.78 42.65 -3.98
N ASP A 87 8.47 42.16 -2.94
CA ASP A 87 9.42 42.91 -2.14
C ASP A 87 10.84 42.37 -2.35
N GLN A 88 11.61 43.06 -3.21
CA GLN A 88 12.98 42.67 -3.55
C GLN A 88 13.90 42.64 -2.32
N VAL A 89 13.73 43.54 -1.35
CA VAL A 89 14.57 43.63 -0.14
C VAL A 89 14.31 42.44 0.79
N ARG A 90 13.04 42.08 0.96
CA ARG A 90 12.64 40.91 1.76
C ARG A 90 13.03 39.60 1.08
N SER A 91 13.05 39.57 -0.25
CA SER A 91 13.48 38.40 -1.03
C SER A 91 14.96 38.07 -0.80
N GLU A 92 15.86 39.06 -0.88
CA GLU A 92 17.30 38.87 -0.71
C GLU A 92 17.65 38.43 0.71
N THR A 93 16.97 38.99 1.72
CA THR A 93 17.16 38.60 3.13
C THR A 93 16.67 37.16 3.38
N SER A 94 15.56 36.76 2.77
CA SER A 94 15.01 35.40 2.87
C SER A 94 15.89 34.37 2.16
N ILE A 95 16.49 34.76 1.03
CA ILE A 95 17.44 33.91 0.28
C ILE A 95 18.76 33.81 1.04
N GLY A 96 19.27 34.90 1.61
CA GLY A 96 20.50 34.89 2.40
C GLY A 96 20.39 34.00 3.64
N SER A 97 19.29 34.13 4.40
CA SER A 97 19.02 33.25 5.53
C SER A 97 18.83 31.78 5.12
N PHE A 98 18.24 31.52 3.95
CA PHE A 98 18.16 30.18 3.38
C PHE A 98 19.53 29.59 3.00
N LEU A 99 20.39 30.38 2.35
CA LEU A 99 21.75 29.96 1.99
C LEU A 99 22.60 29.70 3.23
N ASP A 100 22.51 30.56 4.24
CA ASP A 100 23.17 30.35 5.52
C ASP A 100 22.65 29.08 6.23
N PHE A 101 21.34 28.81 6.13
CA PHE A 101 20.75 27.58 6.65
C PHE A 101 21.28 26.35 5.90
N LEU A 102 21.36 26.39 4.56
CA LEU A 102 21.94 25.31 3.76
C LEU A 102 23.42 25.08 4.06
N ILE A 103 24.20 26.15 4.24
CA ILE A 103 25.62 26.07 4.58
C ILE A 103 25.80 25.50 5.99
N LYS A 104 24.97 25.90 6.95
CA LYS A 104 24.94 25.30 8.30
C LYS A 104 24.56 23.82 8.24
N MET A 105 23.59 23.48 7.40
CA MET A 105 23.15 22.10 7.19
C MET A 105 24.21 21.23 6.52
N SER A 106 24.98 21.78 5.58
CA SER A 106 26.09 21.07 4.94
C SER A 106 27.26 20.77 5.90
N LYS A 107 27.33 21.46 7.04
CA LYS A 107 28.42 21.36 8.02
C LYS A 107 28.06 20.54 9.27
N ASN A 108 26.78 20.23 9.49
CA ASN A 108 26.30 19.52 10.66
C ASN A 108 25.53 18.24 10.27
N ASP A 109 25.75 17.15 11.00
CA ASP A 109 24.84 16.01 11.04
C ASP A 109 23.54 16.45 11.74
N PHE A 110 22.50 16.77 10.97
CA PHE A 110 21.29 17.37 11.49
C PHE A 110 20.35 16.33 12.11
N SER A 111 19.82 16.64 13.30
CA SER A 111 18.72 15.92 13.92
C SER A 111 17.37 16.41 13.34
N PRO A 112 16.47 15.52 12.91
CA PRO A 112 15.14 15.86 12.41
C PRO A 112 14.33 16.78 13.34
N LEU A 113 13.68 17.83 12.80
CA LEU A 113 12.61 18.55 13.51
C LEU A 113 11.36 17.66 13.52
N ILE A 114 11.28 16.75 14.49
CA ILE A 114 10.06 15.96 14.74
C ILE A 114 9.10 16.85 15.55
N GLU A 115 8.23 17.59 14.89
CA GLU A 115 7.02 18.11 15.55
C GLU A 115 6.02 16.96 15.71
N SER A 116 5.99 16.38 16.91
CA SER A 116 4.96 15.44 17.33
C SER A 116 3.61 16.15 17.53
N LYS A 117 2.88 16.40 16.44
CA LYS A 117 1.43 16.62 16.53
C LYS A 117 0.73 15.27 16.63
N THR A 118 0.70 14.75 17.86
CA THR A 118 -0.18 13.66 18.27
C THR A 118 -1.63 14.09 18.06
N ILE A 119 -2.26 13.61 16.99
CA ILE A 119 -3.72 13.69 16.82
C ILE A 119 -4.31 12.67 17.79
N SER A 120 -4.79 13.15 18.92
CA SER A 120 -5.59 12.41 19.89
C SER A 120 -6.98 12.13 19.30
N ASN A 121 -7.12 11.00 18.61
CA ASN A 121 -8.44 10.42 18.36
C ASN A 121 -8.95 9.81 19.66
N GLN A 122 -9.78 10.58 20.38
CA GLN A 122 -10.62 10.10 21.46
C GLN A 122 -11.68 9.15 20.89
N ALA A 123 -11.45 7.85 21.02
CA ALA A 123 -12.53 6.86 21.06
C ALA A 123 -12.61 6.37 22.51
N LYS A 124 -13.69 6.77 23.18
CA LYS A 124 -14.08 6.25 24.49
C LYS A 124 -14.45 4.78 24.32
N ASP A 125 -13.78 3.89 25.04
CA ASP A 125 -14.45 2.68 25.52
C ASP A 125 -13.89 2.26 26.86
N SER A 126 -14.81 1.80 27.70
CA SER A 126 -14.74 1.86 29.15
C SER A 126 -14.19 0.55 29.74
N ASN A 127 -13.45 0.70 30.84
CA ASN A 127 -12.97 -0.29 31.80
C ASN A 127 -13.75 -1.61 31.94
N HIS A 128 -13.02 -2.73 32.04
CA HIS A 128 -12.90 -3.62 33.22
C HIS A 128 -11.96 -4.78 32.81
N GLY A 129 -10.93 -5.26 33.53
CA GLY A 129 -10.57 -5.19 34.93
C GLY A 129 -10.11 -6.60 35.35
N GLN A 130 -8.79 -6.77 35.58
CA GLN A 130 -8.15 -7.73 36.51
C GLN A 130 -8.26 -9.26 36.20
N LYS A 131 -7.35 -10.17 36.56
CA LYS A 131 -5.99 -10.24 37.14
C LYS A 131 -5.68 -11.75 37.28
N ARG A 132 -4.39 -12.14 37.21
CA ARG A 132 -3.67 -13.12 38.07
C ARG A 132 -2.79 -14.15 37.36
N GLU A 133 -1.68 -14.37 38.03
CA GLU A 133 -0.46 -15.07 37.67
C GLU A 133 -0.46 -16.54 38.17
N ASN A 134 0.18 -17.39 37.37
CA ASN A 134 1.20 -18.41 37.68
C ASN A 134 1.00 -19.68 38.57
N LEU A 135 1.64 -20.75 38.03
CA LEU A 135 2.43 -21.87 38.64
C LEU A 135 1.78 -23.26 38.91
N GLN A 136 2.25 -24.27 38.14
CA GLN A 136 2.82 -25.63 38.48
C GLN A 136 2.03 -26.59 39.44
N GLU A 137 2.00 -27.94 39.36
CA GLU A 137 2.57 -29.05 38.54
C GLU A 137 1.91 -30.41 38.99
N SER A 138 1.70 -31.40 38.09
CA SER A 138 1.69 -32.91 38.23
C SER A 138 0.81 -33.66 39.31
N LYS A 139 0.29 -34.92 39.25
CA LYS A 139 0.52 -36.23 38.53
C LYS A 139 -0.76 -37.16 38.53
N GLY A 140 -0.92 -37.98 37.46
CA GLY A 140 -1.39 -39.42 37.32
C GLY A 140 -2.76 -39.91 37.86
N LYS A 141 -3.55 -40.84 37.27
CA LYS A 141 -3.40 -41.84 36.17
C LYS A 141 -4.79 -42.35 35.65
N ASP A 142 -4.81 -42.70 34.35
CA ASP A 142 -5.54 -43.73 33.58
C ASP A 142 -7.09 -43.79 33.45
N LYS A 143 -7.58 -43.51 32.23
CA LYS A 143 -8.41 -44.41 31.38
C LYS A 143 -8.45 -43.95 29.91
N LYS A 144 -8.32 -44.92 28.99
CA LYS A 144 -8.20 -44.88 27.51
C LYS A 144 -9.30 -44.11 26.76
N ILE A 145 -8.88 -43.10 25.97
CA ILE A 145 -9.47 -42.54 24.73
C ILE A 145 -8.26 -42.19 23.84
N VAL A 146 -8.27 -42.45 22.54
CA VAL A 146 -7.09 -42.20 21.68
C VAL A 146 -7.14 -40.77 21.15
N ASP A 147 -6.31 -39.91 21.73
CA ASP A 147 -6.25 -38.46 21.58
C ASP A 147 -5.40 -37.99 20.39
N ILE A 148 -5.56 -36.71 20.05
CA ILE A 148 -5.07 -35.98 18.86
C ILE A 148 -3.54 -35.86 18.71
N GLU A 149 -2.74 -36.58 19.52
CA GLU A 149 -1.27 -36.44 19.57
C GLU A 149 -0.49 -37.48 18.74
N ASP A 150 -1.13 -38.52 18.20
CA ASP A 150 -0.45 -39.51 17.34
C ASP A 150 -0.21 -39.07 15.89
N LEU A 151 -0.48 -37.80 15.56
CA LEU A 151 0.01 -37.14 14.33
C LEU A 151 1.44 -36.58 14.46
N GLY A 152 2.04 -36.60 15.67
CA GLY A 152 3.37 -36.07 15.92
C GLY A 152 4.54 -36.92 15.38
N LYS A 153 4.32 -38.20 15.05
CA LYS A 153 5.41 -39.14 14.67
C LYS A 153 5.68 -39.25 13.16
N ILE A 154 5.24 -38.27 12.37
CA ILE A 154 5.67 -38.10 10.96
C ILE A 154 6.46 -36.79 10.75
N VAL A 155 6.66 -35.99 11.80
CA VAL A 155 7.32 -34.67 11.70
C VAL A 155 8.85 -34.73 11.88
N ASP A 156 9.44 -35.92 11.94
CA ASP A 156 10.91 -36.08 11.99
C ASP A 156 11.50 -36.58 10.68
N LYS A 157 11.18 -35.92 9.56
CA LYS A 157 12.10 -35.85 8.43
C LYS A 157 12.45 -34.39 8.16
N PRO A 158 13.73 -33.99 8.27
CA PRO A 158 14.15 -32.65 7.89
C PRO A 158 13.88 -32.47 6.40
N THR A 159 12.82 -31.75 6.07
CA THR A 159 12.61 -31.21 4.72
C THR A 159 13.70 -30.17 4.48
N PRO A 160 14.40 -30.21 3.33
CA PRO A 160 15.45 -29.24 3.04
C PRO A 160 14.88 -27.82 3.11
N SER A 161 15.56 -26.99 3.89
CA SER A 161 15.29 -25.58 4.11
C SER A 161 15.16 -24.83 2.78
N GLY A 162 13.93 -24.42 2.45
CA GLY A 162 13.64 -23.58 1.28
C GLY A 162 12.38 -23.93 0.50
N VAL A 163 11.77 -25.11 0.72
CA VAL A 163 10.56 -25.52 -0.03
C VAL A 163 9.30 -25.08 0.72
N LYS A 164 8.59 -24.07 0.18
CA LYS A 164 7.28 -23.66 0.70
C LYS A 164 6.30 -24.84 0.62
N PRO A 165 5.50 -25.11 1.67
CA PRO A 165 4.55 -26.21 1.66
C PRO A 165 3.55 -26.06 0.50
N GLU A 166 3.37 -27.14 -0.24
CA GLU A 166 2.49 -27.16 -1.40
C GLU A 166 1.03 -27.38 -0.96
N MET A 167 0.16 -26.41 -1.29
CA MET A 167 -1.26 -26.38 -0.86
C MET A 167 -2.16 -27.38 -1.63
N MET A 168 -1.60 -28.12 -2.58
CA MET A 168 -2.35 -28.97 -3.50
C MET A 168 -1.65 -30.31 -3.66
N SER A 169 -2.42 -31.41 -3.64
CA SER A 169 -1.86 -32.72 -3.97
C SER A 169 -1.47 -32.80 -5.45
N ALA A 170 -0.47 -33.64 -5.74
CA ALA A 170 0.02 -33.86 -7.10
C ALA A 170 -1.11 -34.29 -8.07
N GLN A 171 -2.07 -35.07 -7.57
CA GLN A 171 -3.23 -35.52 -8.35
C GLN A 171 -4.17 -34.37 -8.74
N ILE A 172 -4.49 -33.46 -7.81
CA ILE A 172 -5.34 -32.30 -8.11
C ILE A 172 -4.63 -31.38 -9.10
N ARG A 173 -3.31 -31.18 -8.93
CA ARG A 173 -2.49 -30.41 -9.88
C ARG A 173 -2.57 -30.97 -11.30
N GLN A 174 -2.43 -32.28 -11.48
CA GLN A 174 -2.55 -32.91 -12.80
C GLN A 174 -3.94 -32.74 -13.41
N ASN A 175 -5.00 -32.88 -12.61
CA ASN A 175 -6.36 -32.69 -13.07
C ASN A 175 -6.64 -31.25 -13.51
N LEU A 176 -6.15 -30.26 -12.75
CA LEU A 176 -6.25 -28.85 -13.14
C LEU A 176 -5.48 -28.55 -14.43
N GLN A 177 -4.28 -29.09 -14.59
CA GLN A 177 -3.51 -28.91 -15.82
C GLN A 177 -4.25 -29.50 -17.03
N LYS A 178 -4.86 -30.69 -16.90
CA LYS A 178 -5.71 -31.28 -17.96
C LYS A 178 -6.91 -30.41 -18.31
N GLN A 179 -7.49 -29.70 -17.34
CA GLN A 179 -8.59 -28.76 -17.56
C GLN A 179 -8.14 -27.40 -18.16
N GLY A 180 -6.84 -27.23 -18.42
CA GLY A 180 -6.27 -26.04 -19.04
C GLY A 180 -5.93 -24.92 -18.05
N TYR A 181 -5.79 -25.23 -16.75
CA TYR A 181 -5.25 -24.27 -15.79
C TYR A 181 -3.73 -24.23 -15.86
N LYS A 182 -3.18 -23.02 -15.86
CA LYS A 182 -1.79 -22.76 -15.55
C LYS A 182 -1.67 -22.37 -14.08
N LEU A 183 -1.01 -23.22 -13.31
CA LEU A 183 -0.79 -22.97 -11.88
C LEU A 183 0.36 -21.98 -11.69
N VAL A 184 0.17 -21.03 -10.79
CA VAL A 184 1.17 -20.04 -10.40
C VAL A 184 1.47 -20.25 -8.91
N GLY A 185 2.69 -20.71 -8.61
CA GLY A 185 3.05 -21.13 -7.25
C GLY A 185 2.25 -22.36 -6.77
N SER A 186 1.90 -22.36 -5.48
CA SER A 186 1.23 -23.49 -4.81
C SER A 186 -0.30 -23.39 -4.75
N HIS A 187 -0.89 -22.22 -4.98
CA HIS A 187 -2.30 -21.95 -4.65
C HIS A 187 -3.07 -21.11 -5.69
N SER A 188 -2.36 -20.36 -6.53
CA SER A 188 -2.95 -19.50 -7.55
C SER A 188 -3.09 -20.21 -8.89
N GLY A 189 -4.04 -19.76 -9.70
CA GLY A 189 -4.30 -20.36 -11.00
C GLY A 189 -4.83 -19.37 -12.03
N VAL A 190 -4.41 -19.58 -13.27
CA VAL A 190 -4.81 -18.81 -14.44
C VAL A 190 -5.41 -19.76 -15.48
N LYS A 191 -6.48 -19.34 -16.14
CA LYS A 191 -7.15 -20.09 -17.20
C LYS A 191 -7.62 -19.16 -18.31
N LEU A 192 -7.64 -19.69 -19.54
CA LEU A 192 -8.28 -19.01 -20.67
C LEU A 192 -9.80 -18.95 -20.44
N CYS A 193 -10.33 -17.73 -20.41
CA CYS A 193 -11.77 -17.53 -20.27
C CYS A 193 -12.53 -18.19 -21.44
N ARG A 194 -13.70 -18.77 -21.13
CA ARG A 194 -14.58 -19.40 -22.12
C ARG A 194 -14.85 -18.47 -23.32
N TRP A 195 -15.12 -17.20 -23.06
CA TRP A 195 -15.47 -16.21 -24.09
C TRP A 195 -14.27 -15.70 -24.88
N THR A 196 -13.08 -15.64 -24.27
CA THR A 196 -11.82 -15.41 -25.01
C THR A 196 -11.63 -16.49 -26.05
N LYS A 197 -11.80 -17.76 -25.64
CA LYS A 197 -11.70 -18.94 -26.52
C LYS A 197 -12.75 -18.92 -27.64
N ALA A 198 -13.94 -18.38 -27.39
CA ALA A 198 -15.03 -18.27 -28.37
C ALA A 198 -14.76 -17.15 -29.38
N MET A 199 -14.32 -15.98 -28.90
CA MET A 199 -14.02 -14.83 -29.73
C MET A 199 -12.84 -15.10 -30.66
N LEU A 200 -11.78 -15.77 -30.17
CA LEU A 200 -10.66 -16.23 -31.00
C LEU A 200 -11.07 -17.22 -32.10
N ARG A 201 -12.23 -17.89 -31.97
CA ARG A 201 -12.81 -18.77 -33.00
C ARG A 201 -13.88 -18.08 -33.86
N GLY A 202 -14.08 -16.77 -33.70
CA GLY A 202 -15.12 -16.03 -34.44
C GLY A 202 -16.55 -16.31 -33.98
N ARG A 203 -16.76 -16.91 -32.79
CA ARG A 203 -18.10 -17.22 -32.24
C ARG A 203 -18.69 -16.10 -31.36
N GLY A 204 -18.08 -14.92 -31.36
CA GLY A 204 -18.52 -13.76 -30.57
C GLY A 204 -17.89 -13.63 -29.18
N GLY A 205 -18.11 -12.47 -28.54
CA GLY A 205 -17.59 -12.11 -27.21
C GLY A 205 -18.61 -12.32 -26.08
N CYS A 206 -18.21 -12.06 -24.83
CA CYS A 206 -19.12 -12.10 -23.69
C CYS A 206 -20.00 -10.86 -23.61
N TYR A 207 -20.89 -10.82 -22.61
CA TYR A 207 -21.71 -9.63 -22.33
C TYR A 207 -20.87 -8.35 -22.19
N LYS A 208 -19.65 -8.43 -21.62
CA LYS A 208 -18.78 -7.25 -21.48
C LYS A 208 -18.30 -6.69 -22.81
N HIS A 209 -18.16 -7.53 -23.83
CA HIS A 209 -17.85 -7.06 -25.17
C HIS A 209 -19.03 -6.30 -25.76
N SER A 210 -20.23 -6.86 -25.67
CA SER A 210 -21.43 -6.25 -26.24
C SER A 210 -21.85 -4.95 -25.53
N PHE A 211 -21.80 -4.91 -24.19
CA PHE A 211 -22.29 -3.77 -23.41
C PHE A 211 -21.21 -2.72 -23.12
N TYR A 212 -19.94 -3.12 -22.97
CA TYR A 212 -18.86 -2.21 -22.56
C TYR A 212 -17.76 -2.05 -23.61
N GLY A 213 -17.87 -2.68 -24.79
CA GLY A 213 -16.84 -2.60 -25.84
C GLY A 213 -15.51 -3.26 -25.48
N ILE A 214 -15.43 -4.01 -24.37
CA ILE A 214 -14.18 -4.65 -23.93
C ILE A 214 -13.86 -5.83 -24.86
N GLY A 215 -12.64 -5.88 -25.39
CA GLY A 215 -12.18 -6.98 -26.26
C GLY A 215 -12.13 -8.32 -25.51
N SER A 216 -13.09 -9.22 -25.74
CA SER A 216 -13.10 -10.53 -25.06
C SER A 216 -11.88 -11.39 -25.41
N HIS A 217 -11.26 -11.20 -26.58
CA HIS A 217 -10.04 -11.89 -27.00
C HIS A 217 -8.81 -11.52 -26.14
N GLN A 218 -8.86 -10.43 -25.37
CA GLN A 218 -7.81 -9.98 -24.46
C GLN A 218 -8.06 -10.39 -22.99
N CYS A 219 -9.19 -11.04 -22.70
CA CYS A 219 -9.57 -11.38 -21.34
C CYS A 219 -8.97 -12.71 -20.86
N MET A 220 -8.70 -12.83 -19.56
CA MET A 220 -8.28 -14.07 -18.90
C MET A 220 -8.96 -14.24 -17.54
N GLU A 221 -9.12 -15.49 -17.10
CA GLU A 221 -9.62 -15.82 -15.76
C GLU A 221 -8.41 -16.10 -14.85
N ALA A 222 -8.31 -15.36 -13.74
CA ALA A 222 -7.25 -15.53 -12.76
C ALA A 222 -7.83 -15.56 -11.35
N THR A 223 -7.26 -16.40 -10.49
CA THR A 223 -7.63 -16.47 -9.07
C THR A 223 -6.37 -16.57 -8.21
N PRO A 224 -6.27 -15.77 -7.14
CA PRO A 224 -5.18 -15.90 -6.18
C PRO A 224 -5.32 -17.19 -5.36
N SER A 225 -6.54 -17.73 -5.21
CA SER A 225 -6.78 -19.00 -4.53
C SER A 225 -7.69 -19.92 -5.35
N LEU A 226 -7.20 -21.13 -5.63
CA LEU A 226 -7.99 -22.23 -6.20
C LEU A 226 -8.88 -22.91 -5.16
N ALA A 227 -8.53 -22.81 -3.87
CA ALA A 227 -9.35 -23.28 -2.77
C ALA A 227 -10.46 -22.25 -2.48
N CYS A 228 -11.63 -22.45 -3.07
CA CYS A 228 -12.82 -21.64 -2.80
C CYS A 228 -13.87 -22.47 -2.06
N ALA A 229 -14.32 -21.98 -0.89
CA ALA A 229 -15.37 -22.62 -0.10
C ALA A 229 -16.78 -22.47 -0.72
N ASN A 230 -16.94 -21.57 -1.70
CA ASN A 230 -18.24 -21.28 -2.30
C ASN A 230 -18.45 -22.10 -3.58
N LYS A 231 -19.46 -22.98 -3.55
CA LYS A 231 -19.85 -23.87 -4.65
C LYS A 231 -20.80 -23.17 -5.64
N CYS A 232 -20.35 -22.08 -6.26
CA CYS A 232 -21.21 -21.34 -7.19
C CYS A 232 -21.48 -22.18 -8.46
N VAL A 233 -22.73 -22.22 -8.92
CA VAL A 233 -23.15 -22.93 -10.15
C VAL A 233 -22.39 -22.42 -11.39
N PHE A 234 -22.05 -21.13 -11.40
CA PHE A 234 -21.32 -20.46 -12.48
C PHE A 234 -19.81 -20.37 -12.22
N CYS A 235 -19.28 -21.06 -11.21
CA CYS A 235 -17.86 -20.98 -10.88
C CYS A 235 -17.03 -21.61 -12.00
N TRP A 236 -16.09 -20.83 -12.55
CA TRP A 236 -15.12 -21.38 -13.50
C TRP A 236 -14.04 -22.20 -12.79
N ARG A 237 -13.79 -21.93 -11.49
CA ARG A 237 -12.80 -22.62 -10.62
C ARG A 237 -13.25 -24.05 -10.33
N TYR A 238 -12.29 -24.96 -10.33
CA TYR A 238 -12.53 -26.37 -10.01
C TYR A 238 -12.98 -26.53 -8.56
N LEU A 239 -14.12 -27.20 -8.38
CA LEU A 239 -14.66 -27.57 -7.08
C LEU A 239 -14.27 -29.02 -6.83
N GLY A 240 -13.18 -29.24 -6.11
CA GLY A 240 -12.65 -30.57 -5.84
C GLY A 240 -12.31 -30.79 -4.38
N CYS A 241 -13.34 -30.91 -3.54
CA CYS A 241 -13.38 -31.85 -2.41
C CYS A 241 -14.78 -31.82 -1.80
N LEU A 242 -15.51 -32.92 -1.93
CA LEU A 242 -16.49 -33.52 -1.00
C LEU A 242 -17.14 -34.63 -1.86
N SER A 243 -16.53 -35.81 -1.76
CA SER A 243 -17.21 -37.06 -2.13
C SER A 243 -18.52 -37.15 -1.35
N GLU A 244 -19.59 -37.45 -2.07
CA GLU A 244 -20.81 -38.02 -1.46
C GLU A 244 -20.50 -39.34 -0.76
#